data_AF-A0A0G4HTH0-F1
#
_entry.id   AF-A0A0G4HTH0-F1
#
_cell.length_a   1.000
_cell.length_b   1.000
_cell.length_c   1.000
_cell.angle_alpha   90.00
_cell.angle_beta   90.00
_cell.angle_gamma   90.00
#
_symmetry.space_group_name_H-M   'P 1'
#
loop_
_entity.id
_entity.type
_entity.pdbx_description
1 polymer ?
#
loop_
_entity_poly.entity_id
_entity_poly.type
_entity_poly.pdbx_seq_one_letter_code
_entity_poly.pdbx_strand_id
1 'polypeptide(L)'
;MYKDYTGQVCPGRYRAKSNTDWANKGTFSNYGSDKWPPSGVFDRVVGDTGQVSGYLSQPAQSGTGGPDGDVQLILELSCQMELASFSVQCRANDGPNVTSAKGEMYGSSDGGSTWTLLGTFDSQVSWANSETRNFPVTAGQGMMFTSFKFVGQRVSNAGGSRMAISEVELFVTQWQGVSIPPADIGSGNTWMRDAAFTYRGIKTVYKDYSGSACPGRYRAMANREWCNAGFSGDGIASCSAMVQIPREDIGQGYSWTKDDSVMFNGLYTVYKDYQERTCPGRFRAMANENWWQMGADASVPWPGTGCKLGPSGAFDRIGRSCQKGGEFLTAAVIGRQNPDQVDSTLEIVLQTPCRMSLDSFEVKAMPGTAVCCRSPERMEVYRSTDGSSWTFLGQFDDQFDWGEEESRQFHTTGSGQYDWFKFAPKRVTAGYDLFDVNELELYTSNLIDLCSDGTSNCHTNATCINIGTSFTYACNGGHSGDGIACASMKQMPPADIENGYSWTKDASVMLNGQYSAYKDYTGSGACAGRYRAFSSVTWENQ
;
A
#
# COMPACT_ATOMS: atom_id res chain seq x y z
N MET A 1 0.06 -35.46 -4.59
CA MET A 1 -1.42 -35.51 -4.48
C MET A 1 -1.80 -34.98 -3.09
N TYR A 2 -3.02 -34.48 -2.88
CA TYR A 2 -3.41 -33.92 -1.57
C TYR A 2 -4.82 -34.35 -1.14
N LYS A 3 -5.07 -34.30 0.17
CA LYS A 3 -6.39 -34.46 0.78
C LYS A 3 -6.53 -33.49 1.95
N ASP A 4 -7.68 -32.83 2.04
CA ASP A 4 -8.02 -32.00 3.18
C ASP A 4 -8.74 -32.85 4.23
N TYR A 5 -8.25 -32.82 5.47
CA TYR A 5 -8.78 -33.58 6.59
C TYR A 5 -9.35 -32.65 7.65
N THR A 6 -10.58 -32.92 8.07
CA THR A 6 -11.33 -32.08 9.02
C THR A 6 -11.58 -32.78 10.37
N GLY A 7 -10.96 -33.93 10.61
CA GLY A 7 -11.11 -34.65 11.87
C GLY A 7 -10.32 -34.02 13.01
N GLN A 8 -10.41 -34.64 14.19
CA GLN A 8 -9.92 -34.05 15.43
C GLN A 8 -8.39 -34.08 15.59
N VAL A 9 -7.70 -35.02 14.96
CA VAL A 9 -6.25 -35.20 15.10
C VAL A 9 -5.57 -34.61 13.88
N CYS A 10 -4.80 -33.52 14.07
CA CYS A 10 -4.08 -32.84 12.99
C CYS A 10 -4.98 -32.44 11.79
N PRO A 11 -6.02 -31.63 11.98
CA PRO A 11 -6.79 -31.12 10.84
C PRO A 11 -5.90 -30.30 9.90
N GLY A 12 -6.21 -30.34 8.61
CA GLY A 12 -5.54 -29.57 7.58
C GLY A 12 -5.29 -30.35 6.29
N ARG A 13 -4.44 -29.78 5.42
CA ARG A 13 -4.08 -30.38 4.14
C ARG A 13 -2.90 -31.34 4.31
N TYR A 14 -3.09 -32.56 3.82
CA TYR A 14 -2.06 -33.59 3.72
C TYR A 14 -1.60 -33.71 2.27
N ARG A 15 -0.30 -33.84 2.03
CA ARG A 15 0.23 -34.10 0.68
C ARG A 15 1.10 -35.35 0.65
N ALA A 16 0.77 -36.28 -0.24
CA ALA A 16 1.57 -37.47 -0.53
C ALA A 16 2.40 -37.25 -1.80
N LYS A 17 3.71 -37.53 -1.73
CA LYS A 17 4.68 -37.34 -2.83
C LYS A 17 5.57 -38.58 -2.96
N SER A 18 6.12 -38.78 -4.16
CA SER A 18 7.22 -39.72 -4.40
C SER A 18 8.19 -39.14 -5.41
N ASN A 19 9.46 -39.54 -5.33
CA ASN A 19 10.51 -39.18 -6.29
C ASN A 19 10.56 -40.12 -7.50
N THR A 20 9.80 -41.22 -7.49
CA THR A 20 9.75 -42.19 -8.58
C THR A 20 8.33 -42.34 -9.10
N ASP A 21 8.20 -42.70 -10.38
CA ASP A 21 6.92 -43.10 -10.93
C ASP A 21 6.39 -44.39 -10.28
N TRP A 22 5.09 -44.63 -10.42
CA TRP A 22 4.40 -45.75 -9.77
C TRP A 22 3.56 -46.58 -10.74
N ALA A 23 3.24 -47.81 -10.35
CA ALA A 23 2.54 -48.76 -11.20
C ALA A 23 1.21 -48.22 -11.72
N ASN A 24 1.01 -48.48 -13.01
CA ASN A 24 -0.22 -48.18 -13.72
C ASN A 24 -0.62 -46.71 -13.64
N LYS A 25 0.26 -45.75 -13.32
CA LYS A 25 -0.04 -44.32 -13.15
C LYS A 25 -1.07 -43.77 -14.16
N GLY A 26 -0.89 -44.05 -15.45
CA GLY A 26 -1.79 -43.56 -16.52
C GLY A 26 -1.75 -42.04 -16.65
N THR A 27 -2.81 -41.44 -17.20
CA THR A 27 -2.99 -39.97 -17.24
C THR A 27 -3.58 -39.46 -15.93
N PHE A 28 -3.26 -38.22 -15.56
CA PHE A 28 -3.59 -37.59 -14.26
C PHE A 28 -5.10 -37.51 -13.95
N SER A 29 -5.97 -37.68 -14.95
CA SER A 29 -7.42 -37.45 -14.85
C SER A 29 -8.27 -38.67 -14.53
N ASN A 30 -7.74 -39.90 -14.58
CA ASN A 30 -8.53 -41.12 -14.36
C ASN A 30 -7.81 -42.12 -13.43
N TYR A 31 -8.28 -42.24 -12.19
CA TYR A 31 -7.96 -43.38 -11.32
C TYR A 31 -8.77 -44.60 -11.78
N GLY A 32 -8.17 -45.41 -12.66
CA GLY A 32 -8.68 -46.76 -12.97
C GLY A 32 -8.65 -47.68 -11.73
N SER A 33 -9.14 -48.91 -11.87
CA SER A 33 -9.33 -49.83 -10.75
C SER A 33 -8.04 -50.40 -10.15
N ASP A 34 -6.92 -50.46 -10.87
CA ASP A 34 -5.65 -51.03 -10.37
C ASP A 34 -4.51 -50.00 -10.46
N LYS A 35 -4.36 -49.17 -9.43
CA LYS A 35 -3.40 -48.05 -9.39
C LYS A 35 -2.69 -48.04 -8.05
N TRP A 36 -1.38 -47.79 -8.06
CA TRP A 36 -0.56 -47.89 -6.84
C TRP A 36 0.12 -46.56 -6.49
N PRO A 37 -0.64 -45.49 -6.24
CA PRO A 37 -0.10 -44.14 -6.10
C PRO A 37 0.53 -43.93 -4.70
N PRO A 38 1.38 -42.90 -4.51
CA PRO A 38 2.01 -42.66 -3.21
C PRO A 38 1.05 -42.29 -2.07
N SER A 39 -0.21 -41.94 -2.34
CA SER A 39 -1.22 -41.80 -1.27
C SER A 39 -1.73 -43.13 -0.76
N GLY A 40 -1.60 -44.20 -1.55
CA GLY A 40 -2.14 -45.51 -1.22
C GLY A 40 -1.45 -46.15 -0.02
N VAL A 41 -0.27 -45.66 0.39
CA VAL A 41 0.43 -46.13 1.60
C VAL A 41 0.05 -45.37 2.87
N PHE A 42 -0.83 -44.36 2.74
CA PHE A 42 -1.28 -43.51 3.84
C PHE A 42 -2.82 -43.52 3.94
N ASP A 43 -3.48 -44.51 3.34
CA ASP A 43 -4.94 -44.51 3.17
C ASP A 43 -5.67 -45.45 4.14
N ARG A 44 -4.93 -46.21 4.96
CA ARG A 44 -5.46 -47.15 5.97
C ARG A 44 -6.19 -48.34 5.36
N VAL A 45 -5.97 -48.61 4.07
CA VAL A 45 -6.50 -49.77 3.36
C VAL A 45 -5.32 -50.69 3.03
N VAL A 46 -5.51 -52.01 3.18
CA VAL A 46 -4.45 -52.95 2.82
C VAL A 46 -4.40 -53.03 1.29
N GLY A 47 -3.24 -52.70 0.71
CA GLY A 47 -3.04 -52.73 -0.73
C GLY A 47 -3.21 -54.13 -1.31
N ASP A 48 -4.04 -54.23 -2.35
CA ASP A 48 -4.29 -55.45 -3.11
C ASP A 48 -4.48 -55.14 -4.60
N THR A 49 -4.37 -56.18 -5.43
CA THR A 49 -4.57 -56.08 -6.88
C THR A 49 -5.99 -55.63 -7.20
N GLY A 50 -6.14 -54.68 -8.13
CA GLY A 50 -7.46 -54.18 -8.50
C GLY A 50 -8.05 -53.18 -7.51
N GLN A 51 -7.21 -52.56 -6.68
CA GLN A 51 -7.56 -51.42 -5.83
C GLN A 51 -6.69 -50.18 -6.14
N VAL A 52 -7.07 -49.06 -5.52
CA VAL A 52 -6.29 -47.81 -5.51
C VAL A 52 -5.70 -47.61 -4.11
N SER A 53 -4.96 -48.62 -3.63
CA SER A 53 -4.33 -48.66 -2.31
C SER A 53 -2.99 -49.38 -2.40
N GLY A 54 -2.05 -48.99 -1.53
CA GLY A 54 -0.64 -49.34 -1.63
C GLY A 54 0.14 -48.55 -2.68
N TYR A 55 1.45 -48.78 -2.69
CA TYR A 55 2.42 -48.22 -3.62
C TYR A 55 3.25 -49.32 -4.28
N LEU A 56 3.55 -49.16 -5.57
CA LEU A 56 4.39 -50.08 -6.34
C LEU A 56 5.33 -49.28 -7.26
N SER A 57 6.64 -49.31 -6.96
CA SER A 57 7.64 -48.49 -7.67
C SER A 57 7.73 -48.82 -9.15
N GLN A 58 7.90 -47.84 -10.04
CA GLN A 58 8.04 -48.07 -11.48
C GLN A 58 9.47 -48.28 -11.98
N PRO A 59 10.56 -47.87 -11.28
CA PRO A 59 11.82 -48.58 -11.38
C PRO A 59 11.83 -49.79 -10.43
N ALA A 60 12.32 -50.94 -10.92
CA ALA A 60 12.67 -52.06 -10.06
C ALA A 60 13.81 -51.66 -9.11
N GLN A 61 13.75 -52.16 -7.89
CA GLN A 61 14.75 -51.97 -6.87
C GLN A 61 15.62 -53.22 -6.76
N SER A 62 16.84 -53.01 -6.27
CA SER A 62 17.79 -54.08 -5.97
C SER A 62 17.25 -55.03 -4.91
N GLY A 63 17.72 -56.28 -4.99
CA GLY A 63 17.44 -57.28 -3.98
C GLY A 63 18.33 -57.16 -2.74
N THR A 64 18.17 -58.09 -1.80
CA THR A 64 18.85 -58.09 -0.49
C THR A 64 20.38 -57.99 -0.56
N GLY A 65 21.01 -58.47 -1.64
CA GLY A 65 22.47 -58.39 -1.86
C GLY A 65 22.93 -57.23 -2.76
N GLY A 66 22.01 -56.42 -3.28
CA GLY A 66 22.33 -55.32 -4.20
C GLY A 66 22.58 -53.98 -3.50
N PRO A 67 22.91 -52.93 -4.28
CA PRO A 67 23.14 -51.58 -3.76
C PRO A 67 21.84 -50.95 -3.24
N ASP A 68 21.93 -49.98 -2.34
CA ASP A 68 20.73 -49.30 -1.83
C ASP A 68 20.10 -48.40 -2.90
N GLY A 69 18.79 -48.53 -3.10
CA GLY A 69 17.95 -47.63 -3.90
C GLY A 69 17.44 -46.43 -3.09
N ASP A 70 16.62 -45.60 -3.74
CA ASP A 70 16.09 -44.36 -3.16
C ASP A 70 14.61 -44.18 -3.50
N VAL A 71 13.75 -45.13 -3.10
CA VAL A 71 12.30 -44.98 -3.28
C VAL A 71 11.76 -44.11 -2.14
N GLN A 72 11.50 -42.83 -2.41
CA GLN A 72 11.00 -41.90 -1.41
C GLN A 72 9.47 -41.83 -1.43
N LEU A 73 8.85 -41.95 -0.27
CA LEU A 73 7.42 -41.74 -0.02
C LEU A 73 7.28 -40.69 1.08
N ILE A 74 6.72 -39.53 0.73
CA ILE A 74 6.71 -38.36 1.61
C ILE A 74 5.26 -38.00 1.96
N LEU A 75 5.01 -37.82 3.25
CA LEU A 75 3.78 -37.25 3.79
C LEU A 75 4.07 -35.88 4.39
N GLU A 76 3.47 -34.83 3.82
CA GLU A 76 3.49 -33.46 4.34
C GLU A 76 2.20 -33.18 5.11
N LEU A 77 2.33 -32.53 6.25
CA LEU A 77 1.27 -32.28 7.24
C LEU A 77 1.07 -30.78 7.46
N SER A 78 -0.12 -30.39 7.91
CA SER A 78 -0.41 -29.02 8.36
C SER A 78 -0.18 -28.81 9.87
N CYS A 79 0.15 -29.87 10.61
CA CYS A 79 0.51 -29.83 12.01
C CYS A 79 1.94 -30.34 12.21
N GLN A 80 2.49 -30.18 13.41
CA GLN A 80 3.77 -30.79 13.76
C GLN A 80 3.56 -32.03 14.64
N MET A 81 4.37 -33.06 14.45
CA MET A 81 4.30 -34.31 15.20
C MET A 81 5.68 -34.77 15.67
N GLU A 82 5.74 -35.37 16.86
CA GLU A 82 6.90 -36.14 17.31
C GLU A 82 6.65 -37.63 17.08
N LEU A 83 7.53 -38.27 16.32
CA LEU A 83 7.38 -39.67 15.91
C LEU A 83 8.01 -40.62 16.93
N ALA A 84 7.24 -41.60 17.40
CA ALA A 84 7.67 -42.65 18.33
C ALA A 84 8.17 -43.90 17.59
N SER A 85 7.41 -44.32 16.58
CA SER A 85 7.75 -45.46 15.72
C SER A 85 7.02 -45.33 14.39
N PHE A 86 7.45 -46.12 13.41
CA PHE A 86 6.76 -46.24 12.13
C PHE A 86 6.62 -47.71 11.77
N SER A 87 5.55 -48.06 11.07
CA SER A 87 5.39 -49.41 10.54
C SER A 87 5.47 -49.44 9.02
N VAL A 88 5.79 -50.61 8.49
CA VAL A 88 5.69 -50.93 7.07
C VAL A 88 4.86 -52.20 6.95
N GLN A 89 3.86 -52.17 6.07
CA GLN A 89 2.99 -53.32 5.83
C GLN A 89 3.22 -53.93 4.45
N CYS A 90 3.24 -55.26 4.42
CA CYS A 90 3.23 -56.09 3.22
C CYS A 90 1.84 -56.09 2.58
N ARG A 91 1.76 -56.08 1.24
CA ARG A 91 0.49 -56.17 0.50
C ARG A 91 -0.25 -57.49 0.77
N ALA A 92 -1.54 -57.51 0.49
CA ALA A 92 -2.43 -58.64 0.76
C ALA A 92 -2.12 -59.89 -0.09
N ASN A 93 -1.65 -59.71 -1.32
CA ASN A 93 -1.28 -60.79 -2.22
C ASN A 93 0.05 -60.49 -2.93
N ASP A 94 0.84 -61.54 -3.17
CA ASP A 94 2.15 -61.50 -3.83
C ASP A 94 3.21 -60.58 -3.15
N GLY A 95 2.96 -60.09 -1.94
CA GLY A 95 3.84 -59.14 -1.22
C GLY A 95 5.16 -59.66 -0.68
N PRO A 96 5.26 -60.91 -0.17
CA PRO A 96 6.39 -61.41 0.60
C PRO A 96 7.78 -61.11 0.06
N ASN A 97 7.93 -61.13 -1.28
CA ASN A 97 9.18 -60.97 -1.99
C ASN A 97 9.43 -59.54 -2.51
N VAL A 98 8.45 -58.64 -2.44
CA VAL A 98 8.55 -57.30 -3.04
C VAL A 98 8.43 -56.18 -2.02
N THR A 99 8.11 -56.49 -0.77
CA THR A 99 8.14 -55.53 0.33
C THR A 99 9.57 -55.15 0.70
N SER A 100 9.72 -53.95 1.25
CA SER A 100 11.02 -53.39 1.60
C SER A 100 11.74 -54.27 2.63
N ALA A 101 12.97 -54.69 2.30
CA ALA A 101 13.88 -55.37 3.21
C ALA A 101 14.84 -54.44 3.93
N LYS A 102 15.06 -53.24 3.38
CA LYS A 102 15.85 -52.19 4.00
C LYS A 102 15.20 -50.84 3.75
N GLY A 103 15.06 -50.04 4.79
CA GLY A 103 14.50 -48.71 4.68
C GLY A 103 14.81 -47.80 5.85
N GLU A 104 14.52 -46.53 5.63
CA GLU A 104 14.84 -45.44 6.53
C GLU A 104 13.64 -44.51 6.68
N MET A 105 13.48 -43.92 7.85
CA MET A 105 12.47 -42.90 8.14
C MET A 105 13.15 -41.58 8.48
N TYR A 106 12.70 -40.50 7.86
CA TYR A 106 13.20 -39.15 8.09
C TYR A 106 12.08 -38.18 8.49
N GLY A 107 12.44 -37.20 9.31
CA GLY A 107 11.60 -36.06 9.66
C GLY A 107 12.16 -34.74 9.15
N SER A 108 11.28 -33.80 8.78
CA SER A 108 11.62 -32.44 8.37
C SER A 108 10.67 -31.42 9.01
N SER A 109 11.23 -30.32 9.51
CA SER A 109 10.48 -29.20 10.11
C SER A 109 10.31 -28.01 9.15
N ASP A 110 11.00 -28.02 8.01
CA ASP A 110 11.09 -26.92 7.04
C ASP A 110 10.47 -27.26 5.67
N GLY A 111 9.47 -28.15 5.67
CA GLY A 111 8.72 -28.52 4.46
C GLY A 111 9.50 -29.44 3.49
N GLY A 112 10.52 -30.14 3.98
CA GLY A 112 11.32 -31.10 3.21
C GLY A 112 12.60 -30.54 2.61
N SER A 113 13.05 -29.35 3.06
CA SER A 113 14.31 -28.74 2.62
C SER A 113 15.50 -29.40 3.32
N THR A 114 15.37 -29.71 4.61
CA THR A 114 16.34 -30.49 5.40
C THR A 114 15.67 -31.73 6.00
N TRP A 115 16.43 -32.82 6.13
CA TRP A 115 15.93 -34.11 6.60
C TRP A 115 16.79 -34.66 7.73
N THR A 116 16.15 -35.02 8.84
CA THR A 116 16.77 -35.70 9.98
C THR A 116 16.44 -37.18 9.92
N LEU A 117 17.44 -38.06 9.94
CA LEU A 117 17.23 -39.51 10.02
C LEU A 117 16.68 -39.88 11.40
N LEU A 118 15.53 -40.55 11.44
CA LEU A 118 14.80 -40.90 12.67
C LEU A 118 14.97 -42.38 13.03
N GLY A 119 14.99 -43.27 12.04
CA GLY A 119 15.11 -44.70 12.29
C GLY A 119 15.40 -45.47 11.00
N THR A 120 15.91 -46.69 11.16
CA THR A 120 16.33 -47.56 10.07
C THR A 120 15.94 -48.99 10.35
N PHE A 121 15.70 -49.77 9.30
CA PHE A 121 15.69 -51.23 9.37
C PHE A 121 16.47 -51.82 8.20
N ASP A 122 17.02 -53.00 8.42
CA ASP A 122 17.71 -53.78 7.39
C ASP A 122 17.42 -55.27 7.59
N SER A 123 17.68 -56.06 6.55
CA SER A 123 17.53 -57.51 6.52
C SER A 123 16.11 -57.99 6.88
N GLN A 124 15.10 -57.19 6.59
CA GLN A 124 13.69 -57.52 6.80
C GLN A 124 13.17 -58.38 5.63
N VAL A 125 13.41 -59.68 5.71
CA VAL A 125 12.97 -60.65 4.71
C VAL A 125 11.83 -61.54 5.23
N SER A 126 11.36 -62.46 4.38
CA SER A 126 10.34 -63.45 4.73
C SER A 126 9.04 -62.83 5.26
N TRP A 127 8.55 -61.80 4.57
CA TRP A 127 7.27 -61.19 4.90
C TRP A 127 6.12 -62.17 4.67
N ALA A 128 5.08 -62.13 5.50
CA ALA A 128 3.79 -62.73 5.19
C ALA A 128 2.87 -61.70 4.53
N ASN A 129 1.92 -62.17 3.72
CA ASN A 129 0.87 -61.32 3.16
C ASN A 129 0.14 -60.56 4.28
N SER A 130 -0.09 -59.26 4.09
CA SER A 130 -0.70 -58.35 5.08
C SER A 130 0.07 -58.19 6.41
N GLU A 131 1.30 -58.71 6.51
CA GLU A 131 2.13 -58.54 7.72
C GLU A 131 2.54 -57.07 7.88
N THR A 132 2.34 -56.52 9.07
CA THR A 132 2.86 -55.21 9.48
C THR A 132 4.03 -55.41 10.44
N ARG A 133 5.17 -54.79 10.14
CA ARG A 133 6.31 -54.71 11.07
C ARG A 133 6.51 -53.29 11.53
N ASN A 134 6.69 -53.10 12.84
CA ASN A 134 6.92 -51.81 13.48
C ASN A 134 8.41 -51.62 13.80
N PHE A 135 8.93 -50.43 13.53
CA PHE A 135 10.32 -50.07 13.71
C PHE A 135 10.43 -48.83 14.62
N PRO A 136 11.30 -48.86 15.64
CA PRO A 136 11.43 -47.75 16.57
C PRO A 136 12.12 -46.55 15.92
N VAL A 137 11.75 -45.35 16.36
CA VAL A 137 12.55 -44.14 16.14
C VAL A 137 13.69 -44.14 17.15
N THR A 138 14.92 -44.08 16.66
CA THR A 138 16.15 -44.11 17.48
C THR A 138 16.83 -42.76 17.59
N ALA A 139 16.45 -41.78 16.76
CA ALA A 139 16.97 -40.41 16.79
C ALA A 139 15.85 -39.38 16.58
N GLY A 140 16.08 -38.13 17.00
CA GLY A 140 15.11 -37.05 16.85
C GLY A 140 13.98 -37.03 17.90
N GLN A 141 14.17 -37.71 19.05
CA GLN A 141 13.24 -37.61 20.19
C GLN A 141 13.13 -36.16 20.67
N GLY A 142 11.91 -35.73 20.99
CA GLY A 142 11.58 -34.35 21.33
C GLY A 142 11.53 -33.36 20.16
N MET A 143 11.83 -33.79 18.93
CA MET A 143 11.72 -32.95 17.74
C MET A 143 10.32 -33.06 17.12
N MET A 144 9.81 -31.92 16.65
CA MET A 144 8.51 -31.80 16.00
C MET A 144 8.70 -31.61 14.49
N PHE A 145 8.05 -32.44 13.68
CA PHE A 145 8.19 -32.44 12.22
C PHE A 145 6.86 -32.17 11.51
N THR A 146 6.93 -31.43 10.40
CA THR A 146 5.79 -31.14 9.49
C THR A 146 5.80 -32.03 8.25
N SER A 147 6.86 -32.81 8.04
CA SER A 147 6.98 -33.75 6.92
C SER A 147 7.75 -35.00 7.34
N PHE A 148 7.27 -36.15 6.87
CA PHE A 148 7.91 -37.45 7.07
C PHE A 148 8.23 -38.09 5.72
N LYS A 149 9.43 -38.65 5.59
CA LYS A 149 9.89 -39.33 4.38
C LYS A 149 10.34 -40.74 4.71
N PHE A 150 9.62 -41.71 4.20
CA PHE A 150 10.07 -43.08 4.15
C PHE A 150 10.94 -43.29 2.90
N VAL A 151 12.10 -43.93 3.06
CA VAL A 151 13.00 -44.31 1.97
C VAL A 151 13.12 -45.82 1.93
N GLY A 152 12.59 -46.44 0.88
CA GLY A 152 12.79 -47.85 0.60
C GLY A 152 14.05 -48.06 -0.23
N GLN A 153 14.97 -48.88 0.29
CA GLN A 153 16.30 -49.06 -0.31
C GLN A 153 16.43 -50.41 -1.05
N ARG A 154 15.94 -51.51 -0.48
CA ARG A 154 16.06 -52.85 -1.08
C ARG A 154 14.78 -53.65 -0.90
N VAL A 155 14.46 -54.55 -1.82
CA VAL A 155 13.32 -55.47 -1.69
C VAL A 155 13.75 -56.82 -1.10
N SER A 156 12.80 -57.55 -0.51
CA SER A 156 13.05 -58.86 0.10
C SER A 156 13.40 -59.97 -0.91
N ASN A 157 13.08 -59.81 -2.19
CA ASN A 157 13.55 -60.70 -3.26
C ASN A 157 15.06 -60.56 -3.45
N ALA A 158 15.79 -61.68 -3.48
CA ALA A 158 17.25 -61.65 -3.65
C ALA A 158 17.72 -61.07 -5.00
N GLY A 159 16.97 -61.28 -6.08
CA GLY A 159 17.27 -60.81 -7.43
C GLY A 159 16.78 -59.38 -7.74
N GLY A 160 16.08 -58.75 -6.81
CA GLY A 160 15.44 -57.44 -7.03
C GLY A 160 14.08 -57.56 -7.71
N SER A 161 13.27 -56.52 -7.54
CA SER A 161 11.92 -56.41 -8.10
C SER A 161 11.39 -55.00 -7.87
N ARG A 162 10.19 -54.71 -8.40
CA ARG A 162 9.45 -53.51 -8.03
C ARG A 162 9.13 -53.56 -6.53
N MET A 163 9.29 -52.44 -5.84
CA MET A 163 9.02 -52.37 -4.41
C MET A 163 7.53 -52.14 -4.18
N ALA A 164 6.89 -53.04 -3.43
CA ALA A 164 5.50 -52.92 -3.04
C ALA A 164 5.37 -52.62 -1.55
N ILE A 165 4.65 -51.56 -1.21
CA ILE A 165 4.35 -51.17 0.16
C ILE A 165 2.85 -51.04 0.28
N SER A 166 2.25 -51.74 1.24
CA SER A 166 0.83 -51.62 1.54
C SER A 166 0.56 -50.33 2.28
N GLU A 167 1.16 -50.19 3.47
CA GLU A 167 0.96 -49.04 4.35
C GLU A 167 2.28 -48.63 5.01
N VAL A 168 2.41 -47.33 5.27
CA VAL A 168 3.41 -46.75 6.17
C VAL A 168 2.66 -46.00 7.26
N GLU A 169 2.56 -46.61 8.44
CA GLU A 169 1.84 -46.01 9.56
C GLU A 169 2.82 -45.24 10.46
N LEU A 170 2.42 -44.05 10.89
CA LEU A 170 3.20 -43.20 11.80
C LEU A 170 2.56 -43.23 13.19
N PHE A 171 3.34 -43.63 14.19
CA PHE A 171 2.91 -43.64 15.60
C PHE A 171 3.59 -42.50 16.32
N VAL A 172 2.81 -41.60 16.92
CA VAL A 172 3.28 -40.33 17.48
C VAL A 172 3.16 -40.30 19.00
N THR A 173 4.10 -39.65 19.68
CA THR A 173 4.00 -39.40 21.13
C THR A 173 3.14 -38.18 21.43
N GLN A 174 3.21 -37.14 20.58
CA GLN A 174 2.43 -35.91 20.67
C GLN A 174 2.33 -35.22 19.31
N TRP A 175 1.32 -34.35 19.16
CA TRP A 175 1.14 -33.49 17.99
C TRP A 175 0.66 -32.09 18.41
N GLN A 176 1.04 -31.07 17.63
CA GLN A 176 0.60 -29.69 17.80
C GLN A 176 -0.01 -29.17 16.48
N GLY A 177 -1.31 -28.83 16.49
CA GLY A 177 -1.93 -28.10 15.39
C GLY A 177 -1.61 -26.61 15.54
N VAL A 178 -0.63 -26.09 14.79
CA VAL A 178 -0.15 -24.72 15.03
C VAL A 178 -0.44 -23.83 13.83
N SER A 179 -1.33 -22.85 14.03
CA SER A 179 -1.37 -21.60 13.26
C SER A 179 -0.39 -20.62 13.91
N ILE A 180 0.50 -19.99 13.12
CA ILE A 180 1.40 -18.94 13.61
C ILE A 180 1.07 -17.60 12.93
N PRO A 181 0.89 -16.50 13.70
CA PRO A 181 0.86 -16.47 15.17
C PRO A 181 -0.37 -17.21 15.75
N PRO A 182 -0.28 -17.74 16.98
CA PRO A 182 -1.40 -18.40 17.66
C PRO A 182 -2.63 -17.48 17.71
N ALA A 183 -3.83 -18.03 17.47
CA ALA A 183 -5.06 -17.25 17.45
C ALA A 183 -5.40 -16.60 18.81
N ASP A 184 -4.87 -17.14 19.91
CA ASP A 184 -5.05 -16.67 21.29
C ASP A 184 -3.89 -15.79 21.79
N ILE A 185 -2.94 -15.39 20.93
CA ILE A 185 -1.80 -14.52 21.32
C ILE A 185 -2.24 -13.14 21.86
N GLY A 186 -3.49 -12.77 21.61
CA GLY A 186 -4.13 -11.53 22.04
C GLY A 186 -4.03 -10.42 20.99
N SER A 187 -4.90 -9.41 21.14
CA SER A 187 -4.94 -8.25 20.25
C SER A 187 -3.67 -7.40 20.34
N GLY A 188 -3.32 -6.70 19.25
CA GLY A 188 -2.08 -5.92 19.15
C GLY A 188 -1.89 -4.87 20.26
N ASN A 189 -2.98 -4.30 20.80
CA ASN A 189 -2.94 -3.37 21.93
C ASN A 189 -2.51 -4.01 23.27
N THR A 190 -2.39 -5.34 23.34
CA THR A 190 -1.88 -6.08 24.51
C THR A 190 -0.39 -6.40 24.39
N TRP A 191 0.27 -6.02 23.29
CA TRP A 191 1.68 -6.24 23.05
C TRP A 191 2.51 -5.12 23.68
N MET A 192 3.71 -5.47 24.15
CA MET A 192 4.63 -4.57 24.82
C MET A 192 5.53 -3.87 23.81
N ARG A 193 5.73 -2.56 24.00
CA ARG A 193 6.67 -1.75 23.23
C ARG A 193 8.11 -2.08 23.66
N ASP A 194 8.99 -2.35 22.70
CA ASP A 194 10.42 -2.65 22.94
C ASP A 194 11.30 -1.57 22.34
N ALA A 195 11.78 -0.67 23.20
CA ALA A 195 12.71 0.37 22.81
C ALA A 195 14.17 -0.12 22.70
N ALA A 196 14.49 -1.31 23.23
CA ALA A 196 15.86 -1.85 23.23
C ALA A 196 16.19 -2.60 21.95
N PHE A 197 15.19 -3.08 21.22
CA PHE A 197 15.36 -3.79 19.96
C PHE A 197 14.75 -3.02 18.79
N THR A 198 15.60 -2.65 17.82
CA THR A 198 15.18 -1.93 16.61
C THR A 198 15.36 -2.77 15.35
N TYR A 199 14.47 -2.61 14.38
CA TYR A 199 14.65 -3.08 13.01
C TYR A 199 14.80 -1.87 12.09
N ARG A 200 15.96 -1.74 11.41
CA ARG A 200 16.31 -0.57 10.59
C ARG A 200 16.16 0.78 11.33
N GLY A 201 16.50 0.81 12.62
CA GLY A 201 16.39 2.01 13.46
C GLY A 201 15.00 2.26 14.05
N ILE A 202 13.98 1.50 13.64
CA ILE A 202 12.60 1.62 14.12
C ILE A 202 12.40 0.66 15.28
N LYS A 203 11.88 1.16 16.41
CA LYS A 203 11.63 0.34 17.61
C LYS A 203 10.52 -0.68 17.35
N THR A 204 10.57 -1.80 18.06
CA THR A 204 9.70 -2.96 17.78
C THR A 204 8.64 -3.15 18.85
N VAL A 205 7.67 -4.03 18.62
CA VAL A 205 6.74 -4.52 19.66
C VAL A 205 6.89 -6.02 19.81
N TYR A 206 6.70 -6.50 21.04
CA TYR A 206 6.78 -7.92 21.35
C TYR A 206 5.66 -8.36 22.27
N LYS A 207 5.41 -9.67 22.25
CA LYS A 207 4.55 -10.36 23.18
C LYS A 207 5.27 -11.61 23.66
N ASP A 208 5.44 -11.71 24.97
CA ASP A 208 5.81 -12.99 25.58
C ASP A 208 4.55 -13.83 25.67
N TYR A 209 4.52 -14.91 24.89
CA TYR A 209 3.40 -15.83 24.80
C TYR A 209 3.75 -17.12 25.53
N SER A 210 2.94 -17.48 26.52
CA SER A 210 3.10 -18.68 27.35
C SER A 210 2.07 -19.78 27.05
N GLY A 211 1.29 -19.63 25.97
CA GLY A 211 0.33 -20.65 25.56
C GLY A 211 0.99 -21.85 24.88
N SER A 212 0.19 -22.85 24.52
CA SER A 212 0.70 -24.16 24.07
C SER A 212 1.21 -24.16 22.63
N ALA A 213 0.75 -23.23 21.78
CA ALA A 213 1.11 -23.15 20.37
C ALA A 213 2.38 -22.30 20.18
N CYS A 214 3.56 -22.93 20.10
CA CYS A 214 4.85 -22.23 19.93
C CYS A 214 5.08 -21.13 21.01
N PRO A 215 5.27 -21.51 22.30
CA PRO A 215 5.57 -20.56 23.36
C PRO A 215 6.89 -19.82 23.11
N GLY A 216 6.94 -18.54 23.45
CA GLY A 216 8.13 -17.71 23.26
C GLY A 216 7.81 -16.23 23.07
N ARG A 217 8.86 -15.45 22.78
CA ARG A 217 8.73 -14.03 22.46
C ARG A 217 8.44 -13.86 20.97
N TYR A 218 7.22 -13.43 20.65
CA TYR A 218 6.87 -12.96 19.33
C TYR A 218 7.25 -11.50 19.20
N ARG A 219 7.82 -11.11 18.06
CA ARG A 219 8.21 -9.73 17.80
C ARG A 219 7.69 -9.30 16.44
N ALA A 220 6.84 -8.28 16.43
CA ALA A 220 6.45 -7.61 15.20
C ALA A 220 7.45 -6.48 14.94
N MET A 221 7.96 -6.45 13.72
CA MET A 221 8.93 -5.47 13.25
C MET A 221 8.36 -4.84 11.98
N ALA A 222 8.50 -3.53 11.84
CA ALA A 222 8.14 -2.81 10.63
C ALA A 222 9.40 -2.13 10.07
N ASN A 223 9.57 -2.17 8.75
CA ASN A 223 10.58 -1.37 8.06
C ASN A 223 10.16 0.10 7.91
N ARG A 224 9.00 0.49 8.47
CA ARG A 224 8.39 1.82 8.43
C ARG A 224 7.74 2.14 9.77
N GLU A 225 7.62 3.43 10.07
CA GLU A 225 7.01 3.93 11.31
C GLU A 225 5.52 3.58 11.37
N TRP A 226 4.94 3.59 12.58
CA TRP A 226 3.61 3.04 12.86
C TRP A 226 2.79 3.96 13.78
N CYS A 227 2.89 5.27 13.51
CA CYS A 227 2.03 6.28 14.13
C CYS A 227 0.65 6.33 13.44
N ASN A 228 -0.32 7.01 14.08
CA ASN A 228 -1.61 7.29 13.46
C ASN A 228 -1.43 8.11 12.18
N ALA A 229 -2.44 8.07 11.31
CA ALA A 229 -2.40 8.85 10.09
C ALA A 229 -2.17 10.34 10.39
N GLY A 230 -1.27 10.96 9.63
CA GLY A 230 -0.83 12.35 9.86
C GLY A 230 0.21 12.55 10.98
N PHE A 231 0.79 11.49 11.55
CA PHE A 231 1.86 11.57 12.55
C PHE A 231 3.11 10.80 12.10
N SER A 232 4.29 11.27 12.49
CA SER A 232 5.59 10.59 12.29
C SER A 232 6.37 10.45 13.60
N GLY A 233 7.25 9.46 13.66
CA GLY A 233 8.12 9.17 14.79
C GLY A 233 8.23 7.67 15.07
N ASP A 234 8.96 7.33 16.14
CA ASP A 234 9.29 5.93 16.46
C ASP A 234 8.11 5.01 16.82
N GLY A 235 6.87 5.53 16.85
CA GLY A 235 5.68 4.79 17.20
C GLY A 235 5.66 4.30 18.64
N ILE A 236 6.60 4.72 19.50
CA ILE A 236 6.76 4.27 20.90
C ILE A 236 6.82 5.43 21.89
N ALA A 237 7.80 6.31 21.74
CA ALA A 237 8.02 7.47 22.60
C ALA A 237 7.67 8.80 21.90
N SER A 238 7.57 8.79 20.57
CA SER A 238 7.30 9.96 19.75
C SER A 238 6.35 9.61 18.60
N CYS A 239 5.20 10.26 18.58
CA CYS A 239 4.39 10.45 17.37
C CYS A 239 4.07 11.94 17.34
N SER A 240 4.77 12.69 16.49
CA SER A 240 4.58 14.13 16.31
C SER A 240 3.72 14.37 15.09
N ALA A 241 2.81 15.33 15.17
CA ALA A 241 1.97 15.71 14.05
C ALA A 241 2.85 16.18 12.88
N MET A 242 2.61 15.62 11.70
CA MET A 242 3.21 16.11 10.46
C MET A 242 2.45 17.33 9.97
N VAL A 243 3.15 18.21 9.25
CA VAL A 243 2.55 19.31 8.52
C VAL A 243 1.86 18.75 7.28
N GLN A 244 0.57 18.99 7.17
CA GLN A 244 -0.26 18.65 6.02
C GLN A 244 -0.25 19.79 4.99
N ILE A 245 -0.05 19.45 3.71
CA ILE A 245 -0.01 20.36 2.57
C ILE A 245 -0.85 19.79 1.41
N PRO A 246 -1.64 20.60 0.69
CA PRO A 246 -2.06 21.96 1.08
C PRO A 246 -2.84 21.98 2.40
N ARG A 247 -2.92 23.17 3.00
CA ARG A 247 -3.68 23.39 4.23
C ARG A 247 -5.18 23.34 3.96
N GLU A 248 -5.97 23.03 4.99
CA GLU A 248 -7.43 22.89 4.89
C GLU A 248 -8.18 24.15 4.41
N ASP A 249 -7.54 25.31 4.52
CA ASP A 249 -8.04 26.63 4.12
C ASP A 249 -7.49 27.10 2.76
N ILE A 250 -6.81 26.23 1.98
CA ILE A 250 -6.33 26.54 0.62
C ILE A 250 -7.46 27.01 -0.31
N GLY A 251 -8.69 26.60 0.00
CA GLY A 251 -9.92 26.98 -0.68
C GLY A 251 -10.29 26.02 -1.81
N GLN A 252 -11.58 26.01 -2.13
CA GLN A 252 -12.19 25.13 -3.11
C GLN A 252 -11.56 25.22 -4.51
N GLY A 253 -11.63 24.15 -5.31
CA GLY A 253 -10.96 24.03 -6.60
C GLY A 253 -11.31 25.15 -7.59
N TYR A 254 -12.58 25.56 -7.66
CA TYR A 254 -13.02 26.69 -8.49
C TYR A 254 -12.57 28.07 -7.99
N SER A 255 -11.99 28.17 -6.79
CA SER A 255 -11.35 29.40 -6.30
C SER A 255 -9.90 29.55 -6.77
N TRP A 256 -9.35 28.54 -7.46
CA TRP A 256 -8.05 28.59 -8.10
C TRP A 256 -8.17 29.31 -9.45
N THR A 257 -7.13 30.03 -9.82
CA THR A 257 -7.07 30.81 -11.06
C THR A 257 -6.50 29.97 -12.19
N LYS A 258 -7.20 29.94 -13.32
CA LYS A 258 -6.73 29.35 -14.56
C LYS A 258 -5.57 30.15 -15.15
N ASP A 259 -4.56 29.45 -15.67
CA ASP A 259 -3.38 30.05 -16.26
C ASP A 259 -2.99 29.34 -17.56
N ASP A 260 -3.35 29.98 -18.67
CA ASP A 260 -3.02 29.54 -20.03
C ASP A 260 -1.60 29.98 -20.46
N SER A 261 -0.88 30.74 -19.62
CA SER A 261 0.51 31.14 -19.90
C SER A 261 1.53 30.09 -19.47
N VAL A 262 1.14 29.21 -18.54
CA VAL A 262 1.95 28.08 -18.06
C VAL A 262 1.22 26.79 -18.42
N MET A 263 1.81 26.05 -19.35
CA MET A 263 1.22 24.82 -19.90
C MET A 263 1.97 23.59 -19.38
N PHE A 264 1.25 22.51 -19.13
CA PHE A 264 1.78 21.19 -18.81
C PHE A 264 1.24 20.17 -19.80
N ASN A 265 2.13 19.55 -20.59
CA ASN A 265 1.77 18.68 -21.72
C ASN A 265 0.74 19.29 -22.70
N GLY A 266 0.82 20.60 -22.95
CA GLY A 266 -0.12 21.30 -23.84
C GLY A 266 -1.49 21.61 -23.23
N LEU A 267 -1.68 21.33 -21.93
CA LEU A 267 -2.88 21.69 -21.17
C LEU A 267 -2.60 22.87 -20.24
N TYR A 268 -3.61 23.72 -20.00
CA TYR A 268 -3.48 24.83 -19.06
C TYR A 268 -3.34 24.33 -17.64
N THR A 269 -2.76 25.17 -16.78
CA THR A 269 -2.59 24.87 -15.36
C THR A 269 -3.51 25.75 -14.52
N VAL A 270 -3.69 25.39 -13.24
CA VAL A 270 -4.45 26.21 -12.28
C VAL A 270 -3.59 26.51 -11.07
N TYR A 271 -3.65 27.74 -10.56
CA TYR A 271 -2.85 28.16 -9.42
C TYR A 271 -3.68 28.84 -8.33
N LYS A 272 -3.16 28.82 -7.11
CA LYS A 272 -3.70 29.55 -5.96
C LYS A 272 -2.58 30.31 -5.28
N ASP A 273 -2.74 31.63 -5.18
CA ASP A 273 -1.89 32.45 -4.32
C ASP A 273 -2.43 32.37 -2.90
N TYR A 274 -1.71 31.66 -2.04
CA TYR A 274 -2.07 31.39 -0.65
C TYR A 274 -1.28 32.30 0.28
N GLN A 275 -1.94 32.95 1.25
CA GLN A 275 -1.34 34.01 2.07
C GLN A 275 -1.30 33.69 3.58
N GLU A 276 -1.77 32.51 3.98
CA GLU A 276 -1.80 32.13 5.39
C GLU A 276 -0.44 31.67 5.89
N ARG A 277 -0.35 31.41 7.20
CA ARG A 277 0.93 31.24 7.90
C ARG A 277 1.76 30.04 7.44
N THR A 278 1.17 28.92 7.06
CA THR A 278 1.97 27.73 6.71
C THR A 278 2.12 27.63 5.21
N CYS A 279 3.34 27.83 4.75
CA CYS A 279 3.70 27.77 3.36
C CYS A 279 2.98 28.80 2.45
N PRO A 280 3.03 30.10 2.78
CA PRO A 280 2.46 31.14 1.92
C PRO A 280 3.17 31.16 0.57
N GLY A 281 2.39 31.30 -0.50
CA GLY A 281 2.86 31.50 -1.86
C GLY A 281 1.97 30.84 -2.91
N ARG A 282 2.49 30.71 -4.13
CA ARG A 282 1.74 30.15 -5.24
C ARG A 282 1.81 28.62 -5.26
N PHE A 283 0.68 27.97 -5.02
CA PHE A 283 0.47 26.56 -5.36
C PHE A 283 0.03 26.46 -6.83
N ARG A 284 0.47 25.42 -7.53
CA ARG A 284 0.04 25.16 -8.92
C ARG A 284 -0.27 23.68 -9.11
N ALA A 285 -1.47 23.37 -9.57
CA ALA A 285 -1.93 22.02 -9.87
C ALA A 285 -2.04 21.81 -11.39
N MET A 286 -1.63 20.63 -11.85
CA MET A 286 -1.46 20.31 -13.27
C MET A 286 -1.84 18.85 -13.52
N ALA A 287 -2.28 18.54 -14.74
CA ALA A 287 -2.46 17.16 -15.20
C ALA A 287 -1.98 17.06 -16.66
N ASN A 288 -1.39 15.93 -17.04
CA ASN A 288 -0.88 15.73 -18.41
C ASN A 288 -1.94 15.23 -19.41
N GLU A 289 -3.13 14.88 -18.93
CA GLU A 289 -4.26 14.38 -19.71
C GLU A 289 -5.50 15.22 -19.45
N ASN A 290 -6.43 15.22 -20.42
CA ASN A 290 -7.70 15.92 -20.28
C ASN A 290 -8.50 15.35 -19.08
N TRP A 291 -9.12 16.24 -18.32
CA TRP A 291 -10.03 15.88 -17.22
C TRP A 291 -11.49 16.10 -17.60
N TRP A 292 -12.38 15.57 -16.77
CA TRP A 292 -13.81 15.56 -17.01
C TRP A 292 -14.36 16.96 -17.28
N GLN A 293 -15.01 17.12 -18.43
CA GLN A 293 -15.58 18.38 -18.92
C GLN A 293 -14.59 19.56 -19.01
N MET A 294 -13.28 19.29 -19.14
CA MET A 294 -12.28 20.32 -19.40
C MET A 294 -12.59 21.10 -20.69
N GLY A 295 -13.05 20.40 -21.73
CA GLY A 295 -13.16 20.91 -23.10
C GLY A 295 -11.79 21.05 -23.76
N ALA A 296 -11.73 20.94 -25.09
CA ALA A 296 -10.46 20.92 -25.84
C ALA A 296 -9.82 22.30 -26.09
N ASP A 297 -10.33 23.38 -25.47
CA ASP A 297 -10.01 24.76 -25.85
C ASP A 297 -9.72 25.67 -24.64
N ALA A 298 -8.68 26.50 -24.75
CA ALA A 298 -8.34 27.56 -23.82
C ALA A 298 -9.44 28.64 -23.70
N SER A 299 -10.42 28.69 -24.61
CA SER A 299 -11.59 29.58 -24.49
C SER A 299 -12.58 29.17 -23.39
N VAL A 300 -12.43 27.97 -22.82
CA VAL A 300 -13.35 27.44 -21.82
C VAL A 300 -13.27 28.25 -20.50
N PRO A 301 -14.38 28.85 -20.03
CA PRO A 301 -14.41 29.64 -18.79
C PRO A 301 -14.10 28.78 -17.54
N TRP A 302 -13.39 29.38 -16.58
CA TRP A 302 -13.07 28.78 -15.28
C TRP A 302 -13.35 29.77 -14.13
N PRO A 303 -14.25 29.42 -13.18
CA PRO A 303 -15.18 28.31 -13.25
C PRO A 303 -16.18 28.51 -14.41
N GLY A 304 -16.57 27.41 -15.09
CA GLY A 304 -17.56 27.47 -16.18
C GLY A 304 -18.84 26.73 -15.81
N THR A 305 -19.79 26.65 -16.75
CA THR A 305 -20.97 25.79 -16.60
C THR A 305 -20.57 24.31 -16.64
N GLY A 306 -21.23 23.47 -15.83
CA GLY A 306 -20.96 22.03 -15.76
C GLY A 306 -20.10 21.59 -14.57
N CYS A 307 -19.85 20.28 -14.47
CA CYS A 307 -19.06 19.65 -13.43
C CYS A 307 -17.64 19.43 -13.94
N LYS A 308 -16.75 20.42 -13.78
CA LYS A 308 -15.36 20.36 -14.24
C LYS A 308 -14.48 19.90 -13.09
N LEU A 309 -13.97 18.68 -13.18
CA LEU A 309 -13.23 18.01 -12.10
C LEU A 309 -11.73 18.01 -12.42
N GLY A 310 -11.14 19.20 -12.32
CA GLY A 310 -9.75 19.48 -12.70
C GLY A 310 -8.73 19.25 -11.58
N PRO A 311 -7.43 19.41 -11.87
CA PRO A 311 -6.35 19.01 -10.95
C PRO A 311 -6.38 19.75 -9.61
N SER A 312 -6.93 20.97 -9.54
CA SER A 312 -7.13 21.67 -8.26
C SER A 312 -8.03 20.89 -7.30
N GLY A 313 -9.02 20.16 -7.81
CA GLY A 313 -9.98 19.40 -7.01
C GLY A 313 -9.39 18.16 -6.34
N ALA A 314 -8.17 17.75 -6.70
CA ALA A 314 -7.43 16.74 -5.93
C ALA A 314 -6.68 17.33 -4.73
N PHE A 315 -6.68 18.66 -4.55
CA PHE A 315 -5.86 19.36 -3.57
C PHE A 315 -6.62 20.48 -2.86
N ASP A 316 -7.96 20.51 -2.96
CA ASP A 316 -8.79 21.63 -2.50
C ASP A 316 -9.46 21.39 -1.15
N ARG A 317 -9.24 20.21 -0.55
CA ARG A 317 -9.70 19.83 0.80
C ARG A 317 -11.22 19.75 0.90
N ILE A 318 -11.89 19.55 -0.23
CA ILE A 318 -13.33 19.49 -0.34
C ILE A 318 -13.69 18.24 -1.15
N GLY A 319 -14.42 17.34 -0.48
CA GLY A 319 -14.96 16.16 -1.15
C GLY A 319 -15.86 16.51 -2.34
N ARG A 320 -16.06 15.54 -3.25
CA ARG A 320 -16.79 15.65 -4.51
C ARG A 320 -17.89 16.72 -4.51
N SER A 321 -17.67 17.78 -5.29
CA SER A 321 -18.68 18.82 -5.48
C SER A 321 -18.52 19.53 -6.83
N CYS A 322 -19.46 19.29 -7.73
CA CYS A 322 -19.50 19.96 -9.04
C CYS A 322 -19.64 21.48 -8.96
N GLN A 323 -20.22 22.02 -7.87
CA GLN A 323 -20.36 23.46 -7.66
C GLN A 323 -19.08 24.11 -7.14
N LYS A 324 -18.19 23.32 -6.53
CA LYS A 324 -16.96 23.80 -5.91
C LYS A 324 -15.70 23.40 -6.69
N GLY A 325 -15.83 22.45 -7.62
CA GLY A 325 -14.72 21.89 -8.37
C GLY A 325 -13.87 20.91 -7.57
N GLY A 326 -14.45 20.29 -6.54
CA GLY A 326 -13.78 19.27 -5.71
C GLY A 326 -13.90 17.89 -6.35
N GLU A 327 -12.84 17.09 -6.22
CA GLU A 327 -12.48 15.88 -6.99
C GLU A 327 -11.70 16.17 -8.30
N PHE A 328 -10.72 15.31 -8.59
CA PHE A 328 -10.14 15.16 -9.92
C PHE A 328 -10.70 13.90 -10.59
N LEU A 329 -11.15 14.01 -11.85
CA LEU A 329 -11.63 12.88 -12.64
C LEU A 329 -11.09 12.97 -14.07
N THR A 330 -10.54 11.88 -14.60
CA THR A 330 -10.02 11.84 -15.97
C THR A 330 -11.14 11.92 -17.02
N ALA A 331 -10.83 12.47 -18.20
CA ALA A 331 -11.76 12.42 -19.36
C ALA A 331 -11.69 11.08 -20.11
N ALA A 332 -10.58 10.37 -20.00
CA ALA A 332 -10.33 9.09 -20.64
C ALA A 332 -10.13 7.98 -19.60
N VAL A 333 -10.48 6.76 -19.99
CA VAL A 333 -10.29 5.55 -19.19
C VAL A 333 -8.80 5.27 -19.04
N ILE A 334 -8.36 4.93 -17.84
CA ILE A 334 -7.00 4.43 -17.59
C ILE A 334 -7.08 2.93 -17.23
N GLY A 335 -6.12 2.14 -17.72
CA GLY A 335 -6.23 0.68 -17.94
C GLY A 335 -6.91 -0.17 -16.86
N ARG A 336 -7.72 -1.17 -17.27
CA ARG A 336 -7.37 -2.60 -17.54
C ARG A 336 -8.34 -3.25 -18.55
N GLN A 337 -7.87 -3.67 -19.73
CA GLN A 337 -8.53 -4.76 -20.48
C GLN A 337 -7.62 -5.45 -21.51
N ASN A 338 -6.44 -5.97 -21.12
CA ASN A 338 -5.82 -7.10 -21.84
C ASN A 338 -4.57 -7.63 -21.10
N PRO A 339 -4.20 -8.92 -21.25
CA PRO A 339 -2.92 -9.48 -20.78
C PRO A 339 -1.67 -8.84 -21.42
N ASP A 340 -1.84 -7.95 -22.40
CA ASP A 340 -0.77 -7.33 -23.20
C ASP A 340 -0.62 -5.80 -22.97
N GLN A 341 -1.18 -5.20 -21.91
CA GLN A 341 -1.22 -3.73 -21.78
C GLN A 341 -0.43 -3.16 -20.59
N VAL A 342 0.18 -2.01 -20.87
CA VAL A 342 1.20 -1.26 -20.13
C VAL A 342 0.54 -0.30 -19.13
N ASP A 343 1.22 0.03 -18.03
CA ASP A 343 0.76 0.99 -17.03
C ASP A 343 0.36 2.36 -17.65
N SER A 344 -0.64 3.02 -17.06
CA SER A 344 -1.07 4.36 -17.45
C SER A 344 0.06 5.38 -17.39
N THR A 345 0.01 6.35 -18.29
CA THR A 345 0.91 7.51 -18.34
C THR A 345 0.31 8.74 -17.65
N LEU A 346 -0.83 8.64 -16.98
CA LEU A 346 -1.46 9.75 -16.27
C LEU A 346 -0.52 10.32 -15.19
N GLU A 347 -0.47 11.64 -15.11
CA GLU A 347 0.31 12.42 -14.16
C GLU A 347 -0.55 13.57 -13.63
N ILE A 348 -0.61 13.69 -12.30
CA ILE A 348 -1.18 14.81 -11.57
C ILE A 348 -0.04 15.44 -10.77
N VAL A 349 0.19 16.74 -10.93
CA VAL A 349 1.35 17.41 -10.36
C VAL A 349 0.90 18.57 -9.49
N LEU A 350 1.48 18.65 -8.30
CA LEU A 350 1.40 19.81 -7.41
C LEU A 350 2.79 20.45 -7.30
N GLN A 351 2.89 21.72 -7.68
CA GLN A 351 3.99 22.57 -7.31
C GLN A 351 3.61 23.36 -6.06
N THR A 352 4.46 23.29 -5.03
CA THR A 352 4.29 24.01 -3.76
C THR A 352 5.23 25.22 -3.71
N PRO A 353 4.84 26.31 -3.03
CA PRO A 353 5.72 27.48 -2.92
C PRO A 353 6.92 27.23 -2.00
N CYS A 354 6.78 26.29 -1.06
CA CYS A 354 7.82 25.86 -0.13
C CYS A 354 8.43 24.54 -0.55
N ARG A 355 9.61 24.27 0.00
CA ARG A 355 10.27 22.98 -0.15
C ARG A 355 10.03 22.11 1.07
N MET A 356 9.85 20.82 0.82
CA MET A 356 9.73 19.83 1.86
C MET A 356 10.39 18.51 1.49
N SER A 357 10.70 17.72 2.52
CA SER A 357 10.88 16.27 2.37
C SER A 357 9.53 15.61 2.60
N LEU A 358 8.91 15.06 1.56
CA LEU A 358 7.65 14.33 1.72
C LEU A 358 7.91 13.08 2.55
N ASP A 359 7.18 12.90 3.66
CA ASP A 359 7.26 11.68 4.47
C ASP A 359 6.24 10.67 3.98
N SER A 360 5.02 11.14 3.70
CA SER A 360 3.92 10.32 3.22
C SER A 360 2.90 11.15 2.47
N PHE A 361 2.01 10.48 1.75
CA PHE A 361 0.85 11.07 1.12
C PHE A 361 -0.38 10.25 1.43
N GLU A 362 -1.53 10.90 1.53
CA GLU A 362 -2.83 10.26 1.68
C GLU A 362 -3.60 10.36 0.37
N VAL A 363 -4.25 9.26 0.02
CA VAL A 363 -5.21 9.18 -1.07
C VAL A 363 -6.57 8.95 -0.45
N LYS A 364 -7.50 9.85 -0.74
CA LYS A 364 -8.89 9.70 -0.34
C LYS A 364 -9.73 9.24 -1.53
N ALA A 365 -10.42 8.12 -1.36
CA ALA A 365 -11.38 7.63 -2.33
C ALA A 365 -12.59 8.57 -2.44
N MET A 366 -13.28 8.49 -3.57
CA MET A 366 -14.52 9.24 -3.79
C MET A 366 -15.67 8.75 -2.87
N PRO A 367 -16.78 9.48 -2.75
CA PRO A 367 -18.02 8.93 -2.21
C PRO A 367 -18.83 8.16 -3.27
N GLY A 368 -19.67 7.21 -2.84
CA GLY A 368 -20.70 6.57 -3.67
C GLY A 368 -20.27 5.34 -4.48
N THR A 369 -21.09 4.96 -5.48
CA THR A 369 -21.03 3.62 -6.09
C THR A 369 -19.88 3.37 -7.06
N ALA A 370 -19.10 4.39 -7.44
CA ALA A 370 -17.98 4.25 -8.38
C ALA A 370 -16.62 4.00 -7.68
N VAL A 371 -16.61 4.05 -6.34
CA VAL A 371 -15.42 3.79 -5.49
C VAL A 371 -14.81 2.43 -5.74
N CYS A 372 -15.64 1.41 -5.95
CA CYS A 372 -15.21 0.05 -6.25
C CYS A 372 -14.23 -0.04 -7.42
N CYS A 373 -14.24 0.97 -8.29
CA CYS A 373 -13.91 0.78 -9.68
C CYS A 373 -12.95 1.83 -10.24
N ARG A 374 -12.92 3.04 -9.66
CA ARG A 374 -12.13 4.19 -10.16
C ARG A 374 -11.00 4.63 -9.25
N SER A 375 -10.99 4.13 -8.02
CA SER A 375 -9.92 4.37 -7.07
C SER A 375 -8.61 3.72 -7.54
N PRO A 376 -7.45 4.29 -7.19
CA PRO A 376 -6.17 3.76 -7.63
C PRO A 376 -5.88 2.40 -7.01
N GLU A 377 -5.50 1.45 -7.86
CA GLU A 377 -4.93 0.17 -7.44
C GLU A 377 -3.41 0.24 -7.30
N ARG A 378 -2.78 0.96 -8.23
CA ARG A 378 -1.35 1.24 -8.21
C ARG A 378 -1.11 2.71 -8.53
N MET A 379 -0.25 3.34 -7.73
CA MET A 379 0.21 4.70 -7.95
C MET A 379 1.67 4.83 -7.60
N GLU A 380 2.40 5.56 -8.43
CA GLU A 380 3.78 5.95 -8.17
C GLU A 380 3.83 7.45 -7.86
N VAL A 381 4.71 7.84 -6.94
CA VAL A 381 4.91 9.23 -6.55
C VAL A 381 6.36 9.62 -6.80
N TYR A 382 6.54 10.82 -7.33
CA TYR A 382 7.83 11.38 -7.72
C TYR A 382 7.98 12.80 -7.16
N ARG A 383 9.23 13.26 -7.08
CA ARG A 383 9.60 14.61 -6.69
C ARG A 383 10.54 15.26 -7.68
N SER A 384 10.53 16.59 -7.72
CA SER A 384 11.46 17.40 -8.52
C SER A 384 11.73 18.75 -7.86
N THR A 385 12.82 19.39 -8.28
CA THR A 385 13.14 20.79 -7.95
C THR A 385 12.91 21.75 -9.12
N ASP A 386 12.62 21.21 -10.30
CA ASP A 386 12.52 21.97 -11.56
C ASP A 386 11.29 21.60 -12.43
N GLY A 387 10.53 20.57 -12.03
CA GLY A 387 9.34 20.09 -12.74
C GLY A 387 9.63 19.25 -14.00
N SER A 388 10.91 18.97 -14.30
CA SER A 388 11.36 18.25 -15.50
C SER A 388 12.17 16.99 -15.16
N SER A 389 13.03 17.07 -14.14
CA SER A 389 13.87 15.97 -13.66
C SER A 389 13.18 15.31 -12.47
N TRP A 390 12.64 14.11 -12.67
CA TRP A 390 11.83 13.41 -11.68
C TRP A 390 12.62 12.33 -10.95
N THR A 391 12.55 12.35 -9.61
CA THR A 391 13.10 11.31 -8.74
C THR A 391 11.95 10.52 -8.12
N PHE A 392 12.00 9.19 -8.18
CA PHE A 392 11.01 8.33 -7.54
C PHE A 392 11.04 8.48 -6.02
N LEU A 393 9.86 8.58 -5.41
CA LEU A 393 9.67 8.72 -3.96
C LEU A 393 9.09 7.45 -3.33
N GLY A 394 8.13 6.83 -4.00
CA GLY A 394 7.42 5.68 -3.46
C GLY A 394 6.29 5.26 -4.36
N GLN A 395 5.69 4.13 -3.99
CA GLN A 395 4.53 3.59 -4.68
C GLN A 395 3.69 2.78 -3.70
N PHE A 396 2.45 2.54 -4.10
CA PHE A 396 1.70 1.38 -3.66
C PHE A 396 1.26 0.57 -4.88
N ASP A 397 1.05 -0.72 -4.67
CA ASP A 397 0.57 -1.67 -5.66
C ASP A 397 -0.44 -2.60 -4.98
N ASP A 398 -1.27 -3.29 -5.77
CA ASP A 398 -2.29 -4.24 -5.30
C ASP A 398 -3.26 -3.65 -4.25
N GLN A 399 -3.66 -2.38 -4.38
CA GLN A 399 -4.65 -1.76 -3.48
C GLN A 399 -6.07 -1.94 -3.99
N PHE A 400 -6.81 -2.87 -3.38
CA PHE A 400 -8.19 -3.18 -3.73
C PHE A 400 -9.17 -2.78 -2.60
N ASP A 401 -10.46 -2.99 -2.85
CA ASP A 401 -11.56 -2.89 -1.87
C ASP A 401 -11.61 -1.56 -1.11
N TRP A 402 -11.52 -0.44 -1.84
CA TRP A 402 -11.69 0.88 -1.25
C TRP A 402 -13.12 1.08 -0.73
N GLY A 403 -13.24 1.63 0.48
CA GLY A 403 -14.50 2.09 1.06
C GLY A 403 -14.86 3.51 0.61
N GLU A 404 -16.14 3.86 0.69
CA GLU A 404 -16.58 5.23 0.37
C GLU A 404 -15.90 6.25 1.28
N GLU A 405 -15.30 7.27 0.66
CA GLU A 405 -14.50 8.31 1.33
C GLU A 405 -13.36 7.77 2.22
N GLU A 406 -12.92 6.52 1.98
CA GLU A 406 -11.80 5.93 2.70
C GLU A 406 -10.52 6.68 2.39
N SER A 407 -9.81 7.04 3.45
CA SER A 407 -8.46 7.61 3.40
C SER A 407 -7.43 6.51 3.64
N ARG A 408 -6.47 6.37 2.73
CA ARG A 408 -5.29 5.50 2.92
C ARG A 408 -4.03 6.33 2.79
N GLN A 409 -3.16 6.23 3.80
CA GLN A 409 -1.88 6.91 3.83
C GLN A 409 -0.74 5.97 3.41
N PHE A 410 0.09 6.44 2.49
CA PHE A 410 1.22 5.72 1.94
C PHE A 410 2.51 6.48 2.21
N HIS A 411 3.51 5.76 2.71
CA HIS A 411 4.78 6.35 3.07
C HIS A 411 5.73 6.39 1.89
N THR A 412 6.41 7.52 1.72
CA THR A 412 7.46 7.67 0.71
C THR A 412 8.83 7.33 1.30
N THR A 413 9.87 7.42 0.48
CA THR A 413 11.25 7.16 0.86
C THR A 413 12.15 8.22 0.24
N GLY A 414 13.21 8.56 0.96
CA GLY A 414 14.24 9.47 0.48
C GLY A 414 14.16 10.84 1.13
N SER A 415 15.32 11.38 1.47
CA SER A 415 15.50 12.70 2.06
C SER A 415 15.71 13.78 0.99
N GLY A 416 15.50 15.04 1.35
CA GLY A 416 15.84 16.21 0.53
C GLY A 416 14.68 17.20 0.44
N GLN A 417 14.92 18.34 -0.21
CA GLN A 417 14.02 19.49 -0.20
C GLN A 417 13.50 19.76 -1.61
N TYR A 418 12.20 19.57 -1.82
CA TYR A 418 11.55 19.58 -3.13
C TYR A 418 10.25 20.37 -3.09
N ASP A 419 9.92 21.00 -4.21
CA ASP A 419 8.75 21.87 -4.41
C ASP A 419 7.84 21.38 -5.54
N TRP A 420 8.15 20.24 -6.16
CA TRP A 420 7.30 19.58 -7.15
C TRP A 420 7.03 18.14 -6.74
N PHE A 421 5.74 17.76 -6.71
CA PHE A 421 5.29 16.41 -6.39
C PHE A 421 4.36 15.91 -7.49
N LYS A 422 4.70 14.76 -8.07
CA LYS A 422 3.95 14.13 -9.15
C LYS A 422 3.37 12.81 -8.68
N PHE A 423 2.06 12.69 -8.81
CA PHE A 423 1.28 11.49 -8.55
C PHE A 423 0.93 10.87 -9.89
N ALA A 424 1.36 9.63 -10.11
CA ALA A 424 1.18 8.91 -11.37
C ALA A 424 0.36 7.64 -11.14
N PRO A 425 -0.99 7.73 -11.20
CA PRO A 425 -1.85 6.56 -11.12
C PRO A 425 -1.58 5.66 -12.32
N LYS A 426 -1.17 4.42 -12.03
CA LYS A 426 -0.84 3.44 -13.06
C LYS A 426 -2.05 2.62 -13.47
N ARG A 427 -2.91 2.28 -12.49
CA ARG A 427 -4.09 1.42 -12.66
C ARG A 427 -5.17 1.74 -11.62
N VAL A 428 -6.41 1.41 -11.94
CA VAL A 428 -7.58 1.51 -11.05
C VAL A 428 -8.04 0.13 -10.58
N THR A 429 -8.93 0.10 -9.59
CA THR A 429 -9.41 -1.13 -8.95
C THR A 429 -10.31 -1.98 -9.85
N ALA A 430 -11.06 -1.38 -10.76
CA ALA A 430 -11.82 -2.14 -11.76
C ALA A 430 -10.96 -2.57 -12.94
N GLY A 431 -11.56 -3.47 -13.73
CA GLY A 431 -11.13 -3.73 -15.10
C GLY A 431 -11.00 -2.42 -15.88
N TYR A 432 -12.07 -1.75 -16.31
CA TYR A 432 -11.95 -0.66 -17.28
C TYR A 432 -12.79 0.55 -16.87
N ASP A 433 -12.17 1.62 -16.35
CA ASP A 433 -12.89 2.84 -15.99
C ASP A 433 -11.98 4.09 -15.93
N LEU A 434 -12.60 5.25 -15.73
CA LEU A 434 -11.92 6.51 -15.43
C LEU A 434 -11.14 6.40 -14.11
N PHE A 435 -10.16 7.28 -13.93
CA PHE A 435 -9.53 7.48 -12.63
C PHE A 435 -10.12 8.69 -11.96
N ASP A 436 -10.47 8.52 -10.69
CA ASP A 436 -10.77 9.62 -9.80
C ASP A 436 -9.96 9.56 -8.51
N VAL A 437 -9.80 10.74 -7.94
CA VAL A 437 -9.32 10.90 -6.58
C VAL A 437 -10.04 12.08 -5.95
N ASN A 438 -10.54 11.87 -4.74
CA ASN A 438 -11.24 12.89 -3.99
C ASN A 438 -10.21 13.89 -3.43
N GLU A 439 -9.17 13.38 -2.76
CA GLU A 439 -8.07 14.19 -2.24
C GLU A 439 -6.73 13.47 -2.31
N LEU A 440 -5.69 14.27 -2.57
CA LEU A 440 -4.28 13.94 -2.44
C LEU A 440 -3.68 14.88 -1.41
N GLU A 441 -3.30 14.34 -0.26
CA GLU A 441 -2.78 15.13 0.85
C GLU A 441 -1.32 14.77 1.11
N LEU A 442 -0.46 15.78 1.24
CA LEU A 442 0.96 15.58 1.47
C LEU A 442 1.26 15.81 2.96
N TYR A 443 2.03 14.93 3.56
CA TYR A 443 2.45 15.04 4.96
C TYR A 443 3.96 15.06 5.08
N THR A 444 4.47 16.05 5.81
CA THR A 444 5.90 16.25 6.03
C THR A 444 6.20 16.68 7.46
N SER A 445 7.28 16.15 8.01
CA SER A 445 7.91 16.54 9.27
C SER A 445 9.01 17.59 9.05
N ASN A 446 9.39 17.86 7.80
CA ASN A 446 10.51 18.72 7.42
C ASN A 446 10.13 19.65 6.26
N LEU A 447 9.37 20.69 6.61
CA LEU A 447 8.97 21.79 5.73
C LEU A 447 9.93 22.98 5.92
N ILE A 448 10.51 23.49 4.84
CA ILE A 448 11.24 24.76 4.83
C ILE A 448 10.29 25.86 4.37
N ASP A 449 9.80 26.65 5.31
CA ASP A 449 8.98 27.83 5.09
C ASP A 449 9.77 29.07 5.50
N LEU A 450 10.43 29.71 4.53
CA LEU A 450 11.32 30.86 4.77
C LEU A 450 10.56 32.09 5.31
N CYS A 451 9.25 32.15 5.07
CA CYS A 451 8.39 33.20 5.61
C CYS A 451 8.06 33.00 7.09
N SER A 452 8.14 31.77 7.60
CA SER A 452 7.70 31.42 8.96
C SER A 452 8.83 30.91 9.86
N ASP A 453 9.99 30.57 9.32
CA ASP A 453 11.15 30.09 10.06
C ASP A 453 12.02 31.22 10.67
N GLY A 454 11.63 32.48 10.44
CA GLY A 454 12.33 33.67 10.92
C GLY A 454 13.58 34.05 10.12
N THR A 455 13.84 33.39 8.98
CA THR A 455 14.95 33.75 8.08
C THR A 455 14.58 34.89 7.13
N SER A 456 13.29 35.11 6.86
CA SER A 456 12.85 36.24 6.06
C SER A 456 13.09 37.58 6.76
N ASN A 457 13.49 38.58 5.98
CA ASN A 457 13.64 39.97 6.42
C ASN A 457 12.46 40.85 6.00
N CYS A 458 11.28 40.25 5.80
CA CYS A 458 10.06 40.95 5.41
C CYS A 458 9.60 41.91 6.49
N HIS A 459 9.17 43.11 6.09
CA HIS A 459 8.55 44.05 7.02
C HIS A 459 7.25 43.47 7.60
N THR A 460 6.89 43.84 8.83
CA THR A 460 5.61 43.43 9.46
C THR A 460 4.36 43.93 8.73
N ASN A 461 4.52 44.91 7.84
CA ASN A 461 3.48 45.46 6.96
C ASN A 461 3.71 45.02 5.50
N ALA A 462 4.39 43.90 5.28
CA ALA A 462 4.55 43.26 3.98
C ALA A 462 4.02 41.82 4.05
N THR A 463 3.45 41.34 2.95
CA THR A 463 3.12 39.93 2.76
C THR A 463 4.39 39.22 2.31
N CYS A 464 4.85 38.22 3.08
CA CYS A 464 5.91 37.31 2.67
C CYS A 464 5.33 36.17 1.83
N ILE A 465 6.02 35.80 0.76
CA ILE A 465 5.61 34.77 -0.19
C ILE A 465 6.83 33.88 -0.46
N ASN A 466 6.72 32.57 -0.25
CA ASN A 466 7.78 31.63 -0.62
C ASN A 466 7.85 31.44 -2.14
N ILE A 467 9.07 31.36 -2.66
CA ILE A 467 9.40 31.04 -4.06
C ILE A 467 10.55 30.03 -4.05
N GLY A 468 10.22 28.75 -3.87
CA GLY A 468 11.16 27.64 -3.95
C GLY A 468 12.27 27.75 -2.90
N THR A 469 13.46 28.22 -3.30
CA THR A 469 14.62 28.44 -2.39
C THR A 469 14.75 29.87 -1.88
N SER A 470 13.78 30.74 -2.17
CA SER A 470 13.79 32.15 -1.80
C SER A 470 12.43 32.59 -1.29
N PHE A 471 12.33 33.83 -0.83
CA PHE A 471 11.06 34.48 -0.53
C PHE A 471 11.01 35.83 -1.26
N THR A 472 9.80 36.29 -1.57
CA THR A 472 9.53 37.64 -2.04
C THR A 472 8.57 38.33 -1.09
N TYR A 473 8.43 39.64 -1.25
CA TYR A 473 7.62 40.49 -0.40
C TYR A 473 6.90 41.55 -1.21
N ALA A 474 5.72 41.94 -0.74
CA ALA A 474 5.02 43.12 -1.21
C ALA A 474 4.43 43.84 0.00
N CYS A 475 4.61 45.17 0.08
CA CYS A 475 3.98 45.95 1.14
C CYS A 475 2.46 45.79 1.06
N ASN A 476 1.83 45.61 2.23
CA ASN A 476 0.39 45.48 2.37
C ASN A 476 -0.32 46.73 1.84
N GLY A 477 -1.59 46.59 1.47
CA GLY A 477 -2.42 47.72 1.05
C GLY A 477 -2.35 48.89 2.05
N GLY A 478 -2.13 50.10 1.53
CA GLY A 478 -1.90 51.28 2.38
C GLY A 478 -0.45 51.47 2.84
N HIS A 479 0.50 50.65 2.38
CA HIS A 479 1.93 50.82 2.61
C HIS A 479 2.72 50.82 1.29
N SER A 480 3.84 51.53 1.28
CA SER A 480 4.79 51.57 0.16
C SER A 480 6.21 51.42 0.65
N GLY A 481 7.05 50.83 -0.17
CA GLY A 481 8.47 50.66 0.08
C GLY A 481 9.01 49.48 -0.68
N ASP A 482 10.17 49.00 -0.26
CA ASP A 482 10.88 47.88 -0.89
C ASP A 482 10.50 46.53 -0.29
N GLY A 483 9.51 46.45 0.60
CA GLY A 483 9.06 45.22 1.25
C GLY A 483 9.89 44.77 2.46
N ILE A 484 11.13 45.24 2.59
CA ILE A 484 11.94 45.14 3.81
C ILE A 484 11.60 46.30 4.75
N ALA A 485 11.37 47.49 4.18
CA ALA A 485 10.84 48.66 4.85
C ALA A 485 9.53 49.07 4.18
N CYS A 486 8.41 48.96 4.90
CA CYS A 486 7.10 49.39 4.42
C CYS A 486 6.57 50.55 5.24
N ALA A 487 6.63 51.75 4.67
CA ALA A 487 6.08 52.96 5.26
C ALA A 487 4.60 53.09 4.93
N SER A 488 3.79 53.53 5.90
CA SER A 488 2.38 53.83 5.65
C SER A 488 2.23 54.93 4.59
N MET A 489 1.43 54.66 3.57
CA MET A 489 1.00 55.64 2.59
C MET A 489 -0.13 56.50 3.15
N LYS A 490 -0.30 57.69 2.58
CA LYS A 490 -1.44 58.55 2.87
C LYS A 490 -2.61 58.17 1.95
N GLN A 491 -3.71 57.69 2.53
CA GLN A 491 -4.94 57.39 1.81
C GLN A 491 -5.62 58.69 1.34
N MET A 492 -6.04 58.73 0.08
CA MET A 492 -6.88 59.80 -0.49
C MET A 492 -8.09 59.17 -1.22
N PRO A 493 -9.31 59.68 -1.00
CA PRO A 493 -9.66 60.69 0.01
C PRO A 493 -9.43 60.16 1.45
N PRO A 494 -9.25 61.07 2.43
CA PRO A 494 -9.08 60.69 3.83
C PRO A 494 -10.29 59.88 4.33
N ALA A 495 -10.07 58.83 5.11
CA ALA A 495 -11.16 57.96 5.59
C ALA A 495 -12.18 58.71 6.48
N ASP A 496 -11.76 59.81 7.09
CA ASP A 496 -12.53 60.69 7.96
C ASP A 496 -13.11 61.93 7.23
N ILE A 497 -13.08 61.99 5.89
CA ILE A 497 -13.63 63.13 5.12
C ILE A 497 -15.16 63.27 5.20
N GLU A 498 -15.80 62.46 6.05
CA GLU A 498 -17.24 62.34 6.26
C GLU A 498 -18.00 61.80 5.04
N ASN A 499 -19.28 61.50 5.23
CA ASN A 499 -20.15 60.99 4.18
C ASN A 499 -20.46 62.07 3.11
N GLY A 500 -20.87 61.61 1.92
CA GLY A 500 -21.20 62.49 0.79
C GLY A 500 -22.35 63.47 1.03
N TYR A 501 -23.25 63.21 1.98
CA TYR A 501 -24.31 64.17 2.34
C TYR A 501 -23.79 65.42 3.05
N SER A 502 -22.60 65.32 3.66
CA SER A 502 -21.94 66.47 4.29
C SER A 502 -21.21 67.39 3.29
N TRP A 503 -21.17 67.00 2.00
CA TRP A 503 -20.47 67.75 0.96
C TRP A 503 -21.40 68.83 0.39
N THR A 504 -20.82 70.00 0.11
CA THR A 504 -21.56 71.15 -0.41
C THR A 504 -21.65 71.05 -1.93
N LYS A 505 -22.89 71.03 -2.44
CA LYS A 505 -23.18 71.18 -3.86
C LYS A 505 -22.74 72.56 -4.36
N ASP A 506 -22.04 72.59 -5.48
CA ASP A 506 -21.46 73.80 -6.05
C ASP A 506 -21.78 73.92 -7.54
N ALA A 507 -22.72 74.82 -7.83
CA ALA A 507 -23.11 75.17 -9.19
C ALA A 507 -22.17 76.22 -9.84
N SER A 508 -21.24 76.81 -9.08
CA SER A 508 -20.29 77.79 -9.63
C SER A 508 -19.10 77.13 -10.33
N VAL A 509 -18.80 75.86 -10.00
CA VAL A 509 -17.74 75.06 -10.62
C VAL A 509 -18.37 73.79 -11.19
N MET A 510 -18.43 73.70 -12.51
CA MET A 510 -19.13 72.62 -13.23
C MET A 510 -18.20 71.80 -14.12
N LEU A 511 -18.57 70.54 -14.37
CA LEU A 511 -17.99 69.71 -15.44
C LEU A 511 -19.12 69.31 -16.40
N ASN A 512 -19.00 69.66 -17.69
CA ASN A 512 -20.01 69.38 -18.72
C ASN A 512 -21.44 69.81 -18.35
N GLY A 513 -21.59 70.97 -17.72
CA GLY A 513 -22.89 71.50 -17.28
C GLY A 513 -23.48 70.84 -16.03
N GLN A 514 -22.77 69.88 -15.42
CA GLN A 514 -23.15 69.26 -14.15
C GLN A 514 -22.46 69.96 -12.99
N TYR A 515 -23.19 70.16 -11.90
CA TYR A 515 -22.65 70.72 -10.66
C TYR A 515 -21.61 69.77 -10.04
N SER A 516 -20.60 70.35 -9.39
CA SER A 516 -19.65 69.59 -8.55
C SER A 516 -20.11 69.54 -7.10
N ALA A 517 -19.49 68.68 -6.30
CA ALA A 517 -19.64 68.69 -4.84
C ALA A 517 -18.26 68.88 -4.20
N TYR A 518 -18.16 69.69 -3.14
CA TYR A 518 -16.89 69.89 -2.43
C TYR A 518 -17.02 69.77 -0.91
N LYS A 519 -15.89 69.46 -0.27
CA LYS A 519 -15.72 69.46 1.17
C LYS A 519 -14.39 70.10 1.53
N ASP A 520 -14.44 71.06 2.45
CA ASP A 520 -13.24 71.61 3.07
C ASP A 520 -12.81 70.70 4.23
N TYR A 521 -11.63 70.12 4.12
CA TYR A 521 -11.07 69.18 5.08
C TYR A 521 -9.91 69.82 5.84
N THR A 522 -9.97 69.80 7.17
CA THR A 522 -8.95 70.39 8.06
C THR A 522 -8.21 69.33 8.91
N GLY A 523 -8.48 68.05 8.68
CA GLY A 523 -7.86 66.97 9.46
C GLY A 523 -6.35 66.85 9.20
N SER A 524 -5.62 66.45 10.24
CA SER A 524 -4.15 66.37 10.25
C SER A 524 -3.58 65.08 9.66
N GLY A 525 -4.44 64.10 9.35
CA GLY A 525 -4.03 62.77 8.87
C GLY A 525 -3.64 62.71 7.39
N ALA A 526 -4.08 63.70 6.59
CA ALA A 526 -3.97 63.74 5.13
C ALA A 526 -3.83 65.19 4.61
N CYS A 527 -4.08 65.43 3.32
CA CYS A 527 -3.88 66.72 2.69
C CYS A 527 -5.04 67.66 3.07
N ALA A 528 -4.82 68.56 4.03
CA ALA A 528 -5.80 69.58 4.37
C ALA A 528 -6.08 70.48 3.15
N GLY A 529 -7.36 70.76 2.88
CA GLY A 529 -7.79 71.55 1.73
C GLY A 529 -9.19 71.21 1.24
N ARG A 530 -9.55 71.78 0.09
CA ARG A 530 -10.84 71.55 -0.55
C ARG A 530 -10.77 70.35 -1.49
N TYR A 531 -11.45 69.26 -1.12
CA TYR A 531 -11.68 68.12 -2.01
C TYR A 531 -12.91 68.41 -2.86
N ARG A 532 -12.86 68.08 -4.15
CA ARG A 532 -13.96 68.32 -5.09
C ARG A 532 -14.18 67.10 -5.98
N ALA A 533 -15.43 66.65 -6.04
CA ALA A 533 -15.87 65.57 -6.89
C ALA A 533 -16.68 66.11 -8.08
N PHE A 534 -16.46 65.51 -9.25
CA PHE A 534 -17.12 65.89 -10.50
C PHE A 534 -17.78 64.67 -11.13
N SER A 535 -18.83 64.90 -11.92
CA SER A 535 -19.41 63.90 -12.80
C SER A 535 -19.55 64.49 -14.20
N SER A 536 -19.23 63.71 -15.22
CA SER A 536 -19.45 64.08 -16.62
C SER A 536 -20.88 63.79 -17.11
N VAL A 537 -21.68 63.11 -16.28
CA VAL A 537 -23.07 62.74 -16.54
C VAL A 537 -23.97 63.22 -15.41
N THR A 538 -25.26 63.33 -15.69
CA THR A 538 -26.25 63.78 -14.71
C THR A 538 -26.27 62.84 -13.50
N TRP A 539 -26.24 63.42 -12.30
CA TRP A 539 -26.42 62.67 -11.06
C TRP A 539 -27.82 62.06 -11.03
N GLU A 540 -27.92 60.76 -10.78
CA GLU A 540 -29.19 60.07 -10.63
C GLU A 540 -29.85 60.50 -9.31
N ASN A 541 -31.07 61.06 -9.40
CA ASN A 541 -31.91 61.25 -8.23
C ASN A 541 -32.78 60.01 -8.10
N GLN A 542 -32.57 59.21 -7.05
CA GLN A 542 -33.58 58.26 -6.58
C GLN A 542 -34.46 58.93 -5.53
#